data_AF-A0A831V3F3-F1
#
_entry.id   AF-A0A831V3F3-F1
#
_cell.length_a   1.000
_cell.length_b   1.000
_cell.length_c   1.000
_cell.angle_alpha   90.00
_cell.angle_beta   90.00
_cell.angle_gamma   90.00
#
_symmetry.space_group_name_H-M   'P 1'
#
loop_
_entity.id
_entity.type
_entity.pdbx_description
1 polymer ?
#
loop_
_entity_poly.entity_id
_entity_poly.type
_entity_poly.pdbx_seq_one_letter_code
_entity_poly.pdbx_strand_id
1 'polypeptide(L)'
;MKFIVPIVLLGAAVWGYFGFIEPKYTDIKVLKSKKAEYQQALERVRTIDDLRLDLESRYNRIGKDDIDRLQKMLPDTTDTVRLILDIDSIASRFGIRLGNLEIHGGPDDVKNAAGTEGGEGGSGPNKNLYVAASRFEPFSVSFTVVTSYENFIGFLKDLEGSLLLMDVTNISINPSETLYEFGLTVRTYHLK
;
A
#
# COMPACT_ATOMS: atom_id res chain seq x y z
N MET A 1 -35.62 34.90 -73.88
CA MET A 1 -35.82 33.60 -73.18
C MET A 1 -34.57 32.71 -73.29
N LYS A 2 -33.42 33.13 -72.71
CA LYS A 2 -32.14 32.37 -72.76
C LYS A 2 -31.59 32.00 -71.37
N PHE A 3 -32.27 32.41 -70.30
CA PHE A 3 -31.82 32.21 -68.91
C PHE A 3 -32.67 31.20 -68.12
N ILE A 4 -33.75 30.67 -68.69
CA ILE A 4 -34.65 29.73 -68.00
C ILE A 4 -34.03 28.33 -67.90
N VAL A 5 -33.38 27.84 -68.97
CA VAL A 5 -32.74 26.52 -68.98
C VAL A 5 -31.59 26.42 -67.95
N PRO A 6 -30.67 27.40 -67.83
CA PRO A 6 -29.65 27.40 -66.77
C PRO A 6 -30.24 27.40 -65.35
N ILE A 7 -31.33 28.14 -65.12
CA ILE A 7 -31.99 28.24 -63.80
C ILE A 7 -32.64 26.92 -63.39
N VAL A 8 -33.32 26.23 -64.31
CA VAL A 8 -33.94 24.92 -64.04
C VAL A 8 -32.87 23.85 -63.77
N LEU A 9 -31.75 23.90 -64.50
CA LEU A 9 -30.64 22.95 -64.33
C LEU A 9 -29.91 23.17 -62.99
N LEU A 10 -29.74 24.43 -62.57
CA LEU A 10 -29.25 24.77 -61.23
C LEU A 10 -30.21 24.30 -60.13
N GLY A 11 -31.52 24.50 -60.31
CA GLY A 11 -32.53 24.02 -59.36
C GLY A 11 -32.50 22.50 -59.20
N ALA A 12 -32.39 21.75 -60.31
CA ALA A 12 -32.27 20.29 -60.29
C ALA A 12 -30.98 19.82 -59.61
N ALA A 13 -29.87 20.51 -59.80
CA ALA A 13 -28.60 20.20 -59.13
C ALA A 13 -28.67 20.42 -57.61
N VAL A 14 -29.26 21.54 -57.18
CA VAL A 14 -29.48 21.82 -55.75
C VAL A 14 -30.42 20.78 -55.15
N TRP A 15 -31.52 20.44 -55.84
CA TRP A 15 -32.46 19.45 -55.33
C TRP A 15 -31.85 18.04 -55.23
N GLY A 16 -31.06 17.61 -56.23
CA GLY A 16 -30.35 16.33 -56.16
C GLY A 16 -29.29 16.29 -55.05
N TYR A 17 -28.59 17.40 -54.84
CA TYR A 17 -27.58 17.52 -53.78
C TYR A 17 -28.19 17.37 -52.37
N PHE A 18 -29.21 18.17 -52.06
CA PHE A 18 -29.89 18.10 -50.76
C PHE A 18 -30.75 16.85 -50.59
N GLY A 19 -31.36 16.35 -51.67
CA GLY A 19 -32.26 15.20 -51.60
C GLY A 19 -31.55 13.84 -51.48
N PHE A 20 -30.33 13.70 -52.03
CA PHE A 20 -29.69 12.38 -52.14
C PHE A 20 -28.22 12.35 -51.72
N ILE A 21 -27.43 13.38 -52.03
CA ILE A 21 -25.99 13.40 -51.73
C ILE A 21 -25.74 13.67 -50.23
N GLU A 22 -26.39 14.67 -49.65
CA GLU A 22 -26.21 15.03 -48.24
C GLU A 22 -26.57 13.91 -47.24
N PRO A 23 -27.75 13.24 -47.32
CA PRO A 23 -28.09 12.18 -46.38
C PRO A 23 -27.13 10.98 -46.50
N LYS A 24 -26.76 10.59 -47.72
CA LYS A 24 -25.79 9.50 -47.97
C LYS A 24 -24.40 9.82 -47.41
N TYR A 25 -23.94 11.06 -47.57
CA TYR A 25 -22.65 11.51 -47.03
C TYR A 25 -22.65 11.52 -45.49
N THR A 26 -23.78 11.90 -44.90
CA THR A 26 -23.97 11.89 -43.44
C THR A 26 -23.97 10.47 -42.88
N ASP A 27 -24.65 9.53 -43.53
CA ASP A 27 -24.65 8.11 -43.14
C ASP A 27 -23.25 7.51 -43.18
N ILE A 28 -22.47 7.80 -44.23
CA ILE A 28 -21.08 7.34 -44.36
C ILE A 28 -20.21 7.95 -43.24
N LYS A 29 -20.44 9.21 -42.88
CA LYS A 29 -19.71 9.87 -41.78
C LYS A 29 -20.02 9.22 -40.43
N VAL A 30 -21.29 8.90 -40.15
CA VAL A 30 -21.70 8.18 -38.94
C VAL A 30 -21.10 6.78 -38.91
N LEU A 31 -21.13 6.05 -40.03
CA LEU A 31 -20.58 4.70 -40.12
C LEU A 31 -19.06 4.68 -39.93
N LYS A 32 -18.36 5.69 -40.46
CA LYS A 32 -16.92 5.88 -40.25
C LYS A 32 -16.59 6.21 -38.79
N SER A 33 -17.43 7.01 -38.11
CA SER A 33 -17.29 7.30 -36.68
C SER A 33 -17.48 6.04 -35.84
N LYS A 34 -18.51 5.23 -36.11
CA LYS A 34 -18.74 3.95 -35.43
C LYS A 34 -17.56 3.00 -35.63
N LYS A 35 -17.01 2.91 -36.83
CA LYS A 35 -15.81 2.12 -37.11
C LYS A 35 -14.60 2.57 -36.27
N ALA A 36 -14.38 3.87 -36.15
CA ALA A 36 -13.29 4.42 -35.33
C ALA A 36 -13.47 4.11 -33.84
N GLU A 37 -14.71 4.19 -33.33
CA GLU A 37 -15.04 3.82 -31.96
C GLU A 37 -14.79 2.33 -31.67
N TYR A 38 -15.22 1.44 -32.58
CA TYR A 38 -14.93 0.00 -32.45
C TYR A 38 -13.43 -0.31 -32.53
N GLN A 39 -12.67 0.39 -33.38
CA GLN A 39 -11.21 0.25 -33.44
C GLN A 39 -10.55 0.70 -32.14
N GLN A 40 -10.99 1.82 -31.55
CA GLN A 40 -10.48 2.30 -30.28
C GLN A 40 -10.81 1.35 -29.13
N ALA A 41 -11.99 0.74 -29.12
CA ALA A 41 -12.35 -0.29 -28.16
C ALA A 41 -11.45 -1.53 -28.30
N LEU A 42 -11.14 -1.94 -29.53
CA LEU A 42 -10.25 -3.07 -29.79
C LEU A 42 -8.81 -2.81 -29.33
N GLU A 43 -8.30 -1.59 -29.56
CA GLU A 43 -6.98 -1.17 -29.06
C GLU A 43 -6.93 -1.17 -27.53
N ARG A 44 -7.99 -0.70 -26.86
CA ARG A 44 -8.08 -0.72 -25.39
C ARG A 44 -8.03 -2.15 -24.84
N VAL A 45 -8.70 -3.11 -25.48
CA VAL A 45 -8.63 -4.52 -25.06
C VAL A 45 -7.21 -5.06 -25.18
N ARG A 46 -6.50 -4.77 -26.28
CA ARG A 46 -5.09 -5.18 -26.45
C ARG A 46 -4.18 -4.59 -25.38
N THR A 47 -4.36 -3.32 -25.02
CA THR A 47 -3.56 -2.71 -23.95
C THR A 47 -3.80 -3.37 -22.59
N ILE A 48 -5.00 -3.89 -22.33
CA ILE A 48 -5.32 -4.60 -21.08
C ILE A 48 -4.66 -5.99 -21.07
N ASP A 49 -4.66 -6.70 -22.19
CA ASP A 49 -3.99 -8.00 -22.30
C ASP A 49 -2.47 -7.89 -22.14
N ASP A 50 -1.86 -6.86 -22.74
CA ASP A 50 -0.42 -6.59 -22.58
C ASP A 50 -0.06 -6.24 -21.13
N LEU A 51 -0.89 -5.40 -20.47
CA LEU A 51 -0.72 -5.08 -19.06
C LEU A 51 -0.86 -6.31 -18.17
N ARG A 52 -1.81 -7.19 -18.47
CA ARG A 52 -2.00 -8.45 -17.73
C ARG A 52 -0.79 -9.36 -17.87
N LEU A 53 -0.28 -9.53 -19.10
CA LEU A 53 0.92 -10.33 -19.36
C LEU A 53 2.16 -9.74 -18.67
N ASP A 54 2.29 -8.41 -18.65
CA ASP A 54 3.37 -7.73 -17.91
C ASP A 54 3.23 -7.95 -16.39
N LEU A 55 2.02 -7.86 -15.84
CA LEU A 55 1.77 -8.13 -14.42
C LEU A 55 2.03 -9.59 -14.04
N GLU A 56 1.59 -10.54 -14.85
CA GLU A 56 1.86 -11.97 -14.65
C GLU A 56 3.36 -12.26 -14.77
N SER A 57 4.06 -11.65 -15.73
CA SER A 57 5.53 -11.73 -15.86
C SER A 57 6.23 -11.15 -14.63
N ARG A 58 5.81 -9.99 -14.12
CA ARG A 58 6.37 -9.38 -12.92
C ARG A 58 6.10 -10.20 -11.67
N TYR A 59 4.89 -10.73 -11.52
CA TYR A 59 4.52 -11.60 -10.41
C TYR A 59 5.32 -12.90 -10.44
N ASN A 60 5.44 -13.55 -11.60
CA ASN A 60 6.21 -14.78 -11.76
C ASN A 60 7.74 -14.59 -11.68
N ARG A 61 8.24 -13.34 -11.77
CA ARG A 61 9.65 -13.00 -11.51
C ARG A 61 9.96 -12.88 -10.02
N ILE A 62 8.94 -12.72 -9.17
CA ILE A 62 9.12 -12.79 -7.71
C ILE A 62 9.22 -14.28 -7.38
N GLY A 63 10.39 -14.72 -6.91
CA GLY A 63 10.58 -16.11 -6.53
C GLY A 63 9.65 -16.49 -5.38
N LYS A 64 9.18 -17.75 -5.33
CA LYS A 64 8.38 -18.24 -4.20
C LYS A 64 9.07 -18.00 -2.85
N ASP A 65 10.40 -18.10 -2.82
CA ASP A 65 11.21 -17.79 -1.64
C ASP A 65 11.12 -16.32 -1.21
N ASP A 66 10.99 -15.38 -2.16
CA ASP A 66 10.85 -13.95 -1.87
C ASP A 66 9.42 -13.63 -1.39
N ILE A 67 8.40 -14.34 -1.89
CA ILE A 67 7.03 -14.25 -1.38
C ILE A 67 6.95 -14.77 0.06
N ASP A 68 7.58 -15.91 0.34
CA ASP A 68 7.63 -16.48 1.69
C ASP A 68 8.38 -15.56 2.68
N ARG A 69 9.43 -14.88 2.20
CA ARG A 69 10.11 -13.83 2.98
C ARG A 69 9.19 -12.64 3.20
N LEU A 70 8.51 -12.13 2.18
CA LEU A 70 7.61 -10.99 2.29
C LEU A 70 6.46 -11.26 3.27
N GLN A 71 5.89 -12.47 3.25
CA GLN A 71 4.84 -12.90 4.19
C GLN A 71 5.35 -12.99 5.63
N LYS A 72 6.63 -13.29 5.84
CA LYS A 72 7.27 -13.21 7.16
C LYS A 72 7.59 -11.77 7.58
N MET A 73 7.94 -10.89 6.64
CA MET A 73 8.21 -9.47 6.93
C MET A 73 6.94 -8.71 7.32
N LEU A 74 5.82 -9.05 6.66
CA LEU A 74 4.53 -8.40 6.83
C LEU A 74 3.42 -9.46 6.91
N PRO A 75 3.25 -10.10 8.09
CA PRO A 75 2.22 -11.11 8.26
C PRO A 75 0.81 -10.51 8.10
N ASP A 76 -0.05 -11.23 7.41
CA ASP A 76 -1.46 -10.88 7.12
C ASP A 76 -2.35 -10.95 8.38
N THR A 77 -1.82 -11.53 9.47
CA THR A 77 -2.47 -11.62 10.77
C THR A 77 -1.56 -10.99 11.82
N THR A 78 -2.12 -10.15 12.69
CA THR A 78 -1.43 -9.56 13.85
C THR A 78 -1.06 -10.64 14.86
N ASP A 79 0.00 -11.40 14.58
CA ASP A 79 0.50 -12.43 15.49
C ASP A 79 1.62 -11.83 16.35
N THR A 80 1.22 -10.96 17.28
CA THR A 80 2.14 -10.35 18.26
C THR A 80 2.88 -11.40 19.09
N VAL A 81 2.27 -12.57 19.29
CA VAL A 81 2.89 -13.71 20.01
C VAL A 81 4.12 -14.19 19.25
N ARG A 82 4.05 -14.28 17.92
CA ARG A 82 5.19 -14.67 17.09
C ARG A 82 6.35 -13.68 17.18
N LEU A 83 6.07 -12.37 17.19
CA LEU A 83 7.10 -11.36 17.41
C LEU A 83 7.81 -11.56 18.75
N ILE A 84 7.05 -11.79 19.82
CA ILE A 84 7.60 -12.01 21.16
C ILE A 84 8.48 -13.28 21.19
N LEU A 85 8.00 -14.37 20.57
CA LEU A 85 8.76 -15.62 20.47
C LEU A 85 10.05 -15.44 19.66
N ASP A 86 10.01 -14.67 18.58
CA ASP A 86 11.19 -14.40 17.76
C ASP A 86 12.21 -13.56 18.55
N ILE A 87 11.79 -12.50 19.26
CA ILE A 87 12.67 -11.69 20.12
C ILE A 87 13.26 -12.54 21.25
N ASP A 88 12.47 -13.39 21.90
CA ASP A 88 12.94 -14.31 22.95
C ASP A 88 13.95 -15.33 22.39
N SER A 89 13.71 -15.84 21.18
CA SER A 89 14.65 -16.74 20.51
C SER A 89 15.99 -16.07 20.20
N ILE A 90 16.00 -14.77 19.86
CA ILE A 90 17.23 -14.00 19.64
C ILE A 90 17.92 -13.74 20.98
N ALA A 91 17.17 -13.30 21.99
CA ALA A 91 17.69 -13.02 23.33
C ALA A 91 18.34 -14.26 23.98
N SER A 92 17.71 -15.43 23.84
CA SER A 92 18.22 -16.68 24.40
C SER A 92 19.58 -17.10 23.83
N ARG A 93 19.91 -16.75 22.58
CA ARG A 93 21.24 -16.99 21.98
C ARG A 93 22.36 -16.23 22.68
N PHE A 94 22.04 -15.08 23.25
CA PHE A 94 22.95 -14.24 24.03
C PHE A 94 22.84 -14.51 25.54
N GLY A 95 22.07 -15.53 25.96
CA GLY A 95 21.81 -15.82 27.36
C GLY A 95 20.99 -14.76 28.08
N ILE A 96 20.30 -13.90 27.33
CA ILE A 96 19.48 -12.80 27.85
C ILE A 96 18.08 -13.33 28.15
N ARG A 97 17.50 -12.89 29.27
CA ARG A 97 16.08 -13.12 29.58
C ARG A 97 15.31 -11.81 29.44
N LEU A 98 14.18 -11.86 28.76
CA LEU A 98 13.25 -10.74 28.69
C LEU A 98 12.49 -10.60 30.01
N GLY A 99 12.44 -9.38 30.52
CA GLY A 99 11.60 -8.94 31.63
C GLY A 99 10.65 -7.83 31.18
N ASN A 100 9.62 -7.57 31.99
CA ASN A 100 8.69 -6.44 31.83
C ASN A 100 8.19 -6.24 30.40
N LEU A 101 7.59 -7.29 29.83
CA LEU A 101 7.00 -7.23 28.50
C LEU A 101 5.66 -6.49 28.53
N GLU A 102 5.57 -5.39 27.80
CA GLU A 102 4.36 -4.58 27.63
C GLU A 102 4.06 -4.39 26.14
N ILE A 103 2.80 -4.53 25.74
CA ILE A 103 2.35 -4.32 24.37
C ILE A 103 1.46 -3.07 24.38
N HIS A 104 1.69 -2.18 23.41
CA HIS A 104 0.91 -0.95 23.26
C HIS A 104 0.37 -0.85 21.83
N GLY A 105 -0.96 -0.76 21.69
CA GLY A 105 -1.63 -0.44 20.43
C GLY A 105 -1.93 -1.65 19.54
N GLY A 106 -2.19 -2.81 20.14
CA GLY A 106 -2.70 -3.98 19.39
C GLY A 106 -4.20 -3.87 19.09
N PRO A 107 -4.74 -4.64 18.12
CA PRO A 107 -6.18 -4.69 17.84
C PRO A 107 -7.02 -5.15 19.04
N ASP A 108 -6.41 -5.80 20.03
CA ASP A 108 -7.06 -6.17 21.30
C ASP A 108 -7.15 -5.03 22.32
N ASP A 109 -6.34 -3.96 22.18
CA ASP A 109 -6.45 -2.75 23.02
C ASP A 109 -7.64 -1.86 22.59
N VAL A 110 -8.09 -1.99 21.34
CA VAL A 110 -9.21 -1.21 20.79
C VAL A 110 -10.57 -1.68 21.36
N LYS A 111 -10.65 -2.88 21.92
CA LYS A 111 -11.88 -3.36 22.57
C LYS A 111 -12.09 -2.86 23.99
N ASN A 112 -11.05 -2.38 24.67
CA ASN A 112 -11.14 -1.89 26.06
C ASN A 112 -11.00 -0.37 26.21
N ALA A 113 -10.78 0.38 25.13
CA ALA A 113 -10.76 1.85 25.12
C ALA A 113 -12.10 2.50 24.69
N ALA A 114 -13.19 1.72 24.60
CA ALA A 114 -14.54 2.25 24.41
C ALA A 114 -15.24 2.42 25.77
N GLY A 115 -14.64 3.23 26.64
CA GLY A 115 -15.20 3.53 27.93
C GLY A 115 -14.36 4.56 28.66
N THR A 116 -14.90 5.79 28.71
CA THR A 116 -14.61 6.86 29.69
C THR A 116 -13.80 8.05 29.16
N GLU A 117 -14.49 9.21 29.21
CA GLU A 117 -13.99 10.61 29.20
C GLU A 117 -13.51 11.19 27.84
N GLY A 118 -14.01 12.31 27.30
CA GLY A 118 -14.70 13.46 27.89
C GLY A 118 -13.69 14.53 28.32
N GLY A 119 -13.31 15.47 27.45
CA GLY A 119 -12.52 16.65 27.86
C GLY A 119 -11.66 17.32 26.77
N GLU A 120 -12.20 18.42 26.25
CA GLU A 120 -11.61 19.64 25.68
C GLU A 120 -10.07 19.82 25.49
N GLY A 121 -9.73 20.37 24.31
CA GLY A 121 -8.92 21.59 24.21
C GLY A 121 -7.40 21.45 24.03
N GLY A 122 -6.91 21.61 22.80
CA GLY A 122 -5.48 21.84 22.55
C GLY A 122 -5.07 21.88 21.08
N SER A 123 -5.15 23.06 20.46
CA SER A 123 -4.60 23.35 19.13
C SER A 123 -3.08 23.17 19.11
N GLY A 124 -2.61 22.12 18.44
CA GLY A 124 -1.23 21.96 17.98
C GLY A 124 -1.19 21.90 16.45
N PRO A 125 -0.15 22.43 15.79
CA PRO A 125 -0.14 22.62 14.35
C PRO A 125 -0.13 21.27 13.62
N ASN A 126 -1.22 20.99 12.90
CA ASN A 126 -1.33 20.09 11.74
C ASN A 126 -0.34 18.91 11.69
N LYS A 127 -0.61 17.85 12.47
CA LYS A 127 -0.17 16.48 12.18
C LYS A 127 -1.00 15.87 11.04
N ASN A 128 -1.19 16.62 9.95
CA ASN A 128 -1.98 16.23 8.79
C ASN A 128 -1.07 15.97 7.57
N LEU A 129 0.05 15.28 7.81
CA LEU A 129 0.95 14.80 6.76
C LEU A 129 1.16 13.28 6.83
N TYR A 130 0.08 12.53 7.11
CA TYR A 130 0.03 11.06 6.95
C TYR A 130 -1.37 10.59 6.53
N VAL A 131 -2.07 11.37 5.69
CA VAL A 131 -3.40 10.99 5.16
C VAL A 131 -3.28 10.11 3.90
N ALA A 132 -2.17 9.39 3.76
CA ALA A 132 -1.91 8.47 2.65
C ALA A 132 -1.32 7.14 3.13
N ALA A 133 -1.82 6.54 4.21
CA ALA A 133 -1.63 5.11 4.53
C ALA A 133 -2.34 4.75 5.85
N SER A 134 -3.62 4.37 5.81
CA SER A 134 -4.25 3.63 6.93
C SER A 134 -4.47 2.16 6.58
N ARG A 135 -3.62 1.63 5.69
CA ARG A 135 -3.53 0.18 5.44
C ARG A 135 -2.62 -0.51 6.42
N PHE A 136 -1.97 0.24 7.32
CA PHE A 136 -1.12 -0.32 8.36
C PHE A 136 -1.52 0.24 9.71
N GLU A 137 -1.59 -0.60 10.74
CA GLU A 137 -1.71 -0.11 12.12
C GLU A 137 -0.39 -0.43 12.85
N PRO A 138 0.27 0.59 13.42
CA PRO A 138 1.49 0.38 14.17
C PRO A 138 1.18 -0.18 15.56
N PHE A 139 1.92 -1.18 16.00
CA PHE A 139 1.91 -1.62 17.40
C PHE A 139 3.33 -1.58 17.97
N SER A 140 3.45 -1.34 19.27
CA SER A 140 4.74 -1.24 19.96
C SER A 140 4.87 -2.29 21.05
N VAL A 141 6.07 -2.84 21.22
CA VAL A 141 6.42 -3.79 22.27
C VAL A 141 7.56 -3.21 23.08
N SER A 142 7.33 -3.04 24.37
CA SER A 142 8.34 -2.61 25.33
C SER A 142 8.81 -3.82 26.14
N PHE A 143 10.10 -3.95 26.37
CA PHE A 143 10.67 -5.00 27.20
C PHE A 143 11.99 -4.56 27.82
N THR A 144 12.38 -5.24 28.89
CA THR A 144 13.62 -4.99 29.62
C THR A 144 14.54 -6.20 29.50
N VAL A 145 15.84 -5.96 29.37
CA VAL A 145 16.88 -6.99 29.37
C VAL A 145 18.00 -6.63 30.34
N VAL A 146 18.50 -7.62 31.09
CA VAL A 146 19.62 -7.44 32.01
C VAL A 146 20.82 -8.19 31.45
N THR A 147 21.86 -7.47 31.01
CA THR A 147 23.02 -8.06 30.36
C THR A 147 24.26 -7.15 30.38
N SER A 148 25.40 -7.64 29.88
CA SER A 148 26.58 -6.81 29.64
C SER A 148 26.39 -5.95 28.39
N TYR A 149 27.10 -4.82 28.31
CA TYR A 149 27.03 -3.94 27.15
C TYR A 149 27.41 -4.65 25.84
N GLU A 150 28.44 -5.49 25.85
CA GLU A 150 28.87 -6.24 24.65
C GLU A 150 27.79 -7.19 24.14
N ASN A 151 27.14 -7.93 25.04
CA ASN A 151 26.05 -8.84 24.69
C ASN A 151 24.81 -8.08 24.21
N PHE A 152 24.55 -6.88 24.78
CA PHE A 152 23.45 -6.02 24.35
C PHE A 152 23.63 -5.52 22.91
N ILE A 153 24.84 -5.10 22.53
CA ILE A 153 25.14 -4.69 21.16
C ILE A 153 25.01 -5.87 20.18
N GLY A 154 25.45 -7.07 20.57
CA GLY A 154 25.24 -8.28 19.77
C GLY A 154 23.76 -8.60 19.56
N PHE A 155 22.97 -8.54 20.63
CA PHE A 155 21.52 -8.70 20.57
C PHE A 155 20.85 -7.68 19.66
N LEU A 156 21.19 -6.39 19.77
CA LEU A 156 20.63 -5.34 18.92
C LEU A 156 20.94 -5.57 17.43
N LYS A 157 22.16 -6.02 17.11
CA LYS A 157 22.57 -6.29 15.74
C LYS A 157 21.80 -7.46 15.12
N ASP A 158 21.58 -8.52 15.89
CA ASP A 158 20.77 -9.66 15.45
C ASP A 158 19.27 -9.29 15.36
N LEU A 159 18.80 -8.39 16.23
CA LEU A 159 17.45 -7.86 16.20
C LEU A 159 17.20 -6.97 14.97
N GLU A 160 18.19 -6.15 14.58
CA GLU A 160 18.16 -5.35 13.34
C GLU A 160 18.21 -6.25 12.08
N GLY A 161 18.93 -7.37 12.15
CA GLY A 161 18.98 -8.36 11.07
C GLY A 161 17.72 -9.24 10.96
N SER A 162 16.72 -9.03 11.82
CA SER A 162 15.47 -9.78 11.79
C SER A 162 14.64 -9.47 10.54
N LEU A 163 13.85 -10.45 10.13
CA LEU A 163 13.03 -10.32 8.93
C LEU A 163 11.80 -9.42 9.13
N LEU A 164 11.40 -9.15 10.37
CA LEU A 164 10.26 -8.27 10.65
C LEU A 164 10.66 -6.80 10.52
N LEU A 165 9.79 -6.00 9.89
CA LEU A 165 9.97 -4.55 9.83
C LEU A 165 9.75 -3.97 11.24
N MET A 166 10.85 -3.64 11.91
CA MET A 166 10.89 -3.19 13.30
C MET A 166 11.75 -1.94 13.43
N ASP A 167 11.21 -0.91 14.08
CA ASP A 167 11.91 0.31 14.43
C ASP A 167 12.16 0.36 15.95
N VAL A 168 13.42 0.52 16.37
CA VAL A 168 13.71 0.82 17.78
C VAL A 168 13.39 2.29 18.04
N THR A 169 12.37 2.54 18.86
CA THR A 169 11.86 3.89 19.13
C THR A 169 12.38 4.48 20.43
N ASN A 170 12.73 3.64 21.40
CA ASN A 170 13.27 4.08 22.68
C ASN A 170 14.27 3.05 23.21
N ILE A 171 15.33 3.55 23.82
CA ILE A 171 16.32 2.76 24.56
C ILE A 171 16.59 3.50 25.87
N SER A 172 16.31 2.85 26.99
CA SER A 172 16.71 3.31 28.33
C SER A 172 17.84 2.44 28.87
N ILE A 173 18.78 3.06 29.59
CA ILE A 173 19.91 2.37 30.19
C ILE A 173 19.92 2.71 31.68
N ASN A 174 19.74 1.69 32.50
CA ASN A 174 19.82 1.78 33.94
C ASN A 174 21.10 1.06 34.40
N PRO A 175 22.12 1.80 34.85
CA PRO A 175 23.36 1.19 35.33
C PRO A 175 23.13 0.44 36.64
N SER A 176 23.70 -0.78 36.72
CA SER A 176 23.81 -1.57 37.94
C SER A 176 25.25 -2.12 38.05
N GLU A 177 25.65 -2.61 39.23
CA GLU A 177 27.06 -2.76 39.62
C GLU A 177 27.89 -3.68 38.69
N THR A 178 27.27 -4.67 38.05
CA THR A 178 27.96 -5.66 37.20
C THR A 178 27.24 -5.97 35.89
N LEU A 179 25.92 -5.78 35.84
CA LEU A 179 25.08 -5.94 34.65
C LEU A 179 24.27 -4.66 34.46
N TYR A 180 23.98 -4.30 33.22
CA TYR A 180 23.15 -3.15 32.91
C TYR A 180 21.72 -3.63 32.62
N GLU A 181 20.74 -2.85 33.07
CA GLU A 181 19.36 -3.04 32.70
C GLU A 181 19.04 -2.11 31.53
N PHE A 182 18.69 -2.70 30.39
CA PHE A 182 18.32 -1.97 29.18
C PHE A 182 16.82 -2.12 28.95
N GLY A 183 16.08 -1.01 28.88
CA GLY A 183 14.70 -1.00 28.41
C GLY A 183 14.65 -0.65 26.93
N LEU A 184 13.86 -1.37 26.16
CA LEU A 184 13.69 -1.17 24.72
C LEU A 184 12.22 -1.05 24.38
N THR A 185 11.89 -0.14 23.47
CA THR A 185 10.57 -0.08 22.83
C THR A 185 10.74 -0.22 21.34
N VAL A 186 10.21 -1.31 20.79
CA VAL A 186 10.23 -1.60 19.35
C VAL A 186 8.84 -1.38 18.77
N ARG A 187 8.76 -0.67 17.65
CA ARG A 187 7.54 -0.48 16.88
C ARG A 187 7.57 -1.32 15.63
N THR A 188 6.47 -1.97 15.31
CA THR A 188 6.29 -2.70 14.06
C THR A 188 4.94 -2.35 13.44
N TYR A 189 4.69 -2.84 12.23
CA TYR A 189 3.57 -2.44 11.39
C TYR A 189 2.88 -3.68 10.84
N HIS A 190 1.57 -3.83 11.06
CA HIS A 190 0.76 -4.87 10.44
C HIS A 190 -0.15 -4.29 9.36
N LEU A 191 -0.55 -5.10 8.38
CA LEU A 191 -1.54 -4.71 7.37
C LEU A 191 -2.96 -4.78 7.95
N LYS A 192 -3.84 -3.85 7.55
CA LYS A 192 -5.27 -3.81 7.87
C LYS A 192 -6.13 -4.49 6.80
#